data_AF-A0A9X6AE31-F1
#
_entry.id   AF-A0A9X6AE31-F1
#
_cell.length_a   1.000
_cell.length_b   1.000
_cell.length_c   1.000
_cell.angle_alpha   90.00
_cell.angle_beta   90.00
_cell.angle_gamma   90.00
#
_symmetry.space_group_name_H-M   'P 1'
#
loop_
_entity.id
_entity.type
_entity.pdbx_description
1 polymer ?
#
loop_
_entity_poly.entity_id
_entity_poly.type
_entity_poly.pdbx_seq_one_letter_code
_entity_poly.pdbx_strand_id
1 'polypeptide(L)'
;VLRDQDMTMADSAVCRHLDRRAADLLTGPAFMAWARTMTEVFADRDFLTLRLREWTLLRTIALGKPWAAEDLTSASDWFQRTATTMRLVVSPEALSLLAERGRTRRVRNAASRQLQRPDQPN
;
A
#
# COMPACT_ATOMS: atom_id res chain seq x y z
N VAL A 1 -6.10 -20.85 22.79
CA VAL A 1 -4.82 -21.03 22.09
C VAL A 1 -4.98 -21.51 20.64
N LEU A 2 -5.79 -22.54 20.31
CA LEU A 2 -6.01 -22.94 18.90
C LEU A 2 -6.81 -21.93 18.06
N ARG A 3 -7.85 -21.31 18.65
CA ARG A 3 -8.72 -20.35 17.94
C ARG A 3 -7.98 -19.09 17.45
N ASP A 4 -7.00 -18.60 18.22
CA ASP A 4 -6.29 -17.36 17.92
C ASP A 4 -5.32 -17.53 16.74
N GLN A 5 -4.71 -18.73 16.63
CA GLN A 5 -3.82 -19.07 15.51
C GLN A 5 -4.60 -19.29 14.21
N ASP A 6 -5.78 -19.93 14.29
CA ASP A 6 -6.66 -20.13 13.14
C ASP A 6 -7.19 -18.79 12.60
N MET A 7 -7.56 -17.86 13.48
CA MET A 7 -7.99 -16.51 13.10
C MET A 7 -6.86 -15.72 12.42
N THR A 8 -5.64 -15.77 12.96
CA THR A 8 -4.48 -15.10 12.36
C THR A 8 -4.12 -15.66 10.98
N MET A 9 -4.24 -16.98 10.81
CA MET A 9 -4.00 -17.64 9.53
C MET A 9 -5.10 -17.30 8.51
N ALA A 10 -6.36 -17.26 8.95
CA ALA A 10 -7.49 -16.84 8.13
C ALA A 10 -7.32 -15.39 7.65
N ASP A 11 -6.95 -14.46 8.54
CA ASP A 11 -6.71 -13.06 8.17
C ASP A 11 -5.52 -12.90 7.22
N SER A 12 -4.49 -13.73 7.37
CA SER A 12 -3.35 -13.74 6.43
C SER A 12 -3.77 -14.19 5.02
N ALA A 13 -4.63 -15.21 4.93
CA ALA A 13 -5.15 -15.68 3.65
C ALA A 13 -6.07 -14.64 2.99
N VAL A 14 -6.94 -14.01 3.78
CA VAL A 14 -7.83 -12.93 3.31
C VAL A 14 -7.02 -11.71 2.88
N CYS A 15 -6.01 -11.29 3.65
CA CYS A 15 -5.12 -10.19 3.29
C CYS A 15 -4.40 -10.47 1.98
N ARG A 16 -3.89 -11.70 1.76
CA ARG A 16 -3.26 -12.07 0.49
C ARG A 16 -4.24 -11.99 -0.68
N HIS A 17 -5.50 -12.36 -0.47
CA HIS A 17 -6.53 -12.23 -1.50
C HIS A 17 -6.85 -10.76 -1.79
N LEU A 18 -7.02 -9.96 -0.74
CA LEU A 18 -7.21 -8.51 -0.81
C LEU A 18 -6.06 -7.85 -1.58
N ASP A 19 -4.81 -8.14 -1.22
CA ASP A 19 -3.62 -7.54 -1.84
C ASP A 19 -3.57 -7.83 -3.35
N ARG A 20 -3.83 -9.08 -3.74
CA ARG A 20 -3.86 -9.47 -5.16
C ARG A 20 -4.95 -8.70 -5.91
N ARG A 21 -6.17 -8.69 -5.35
CA ARG A 21 -7.32 -8.07 -6.01
C ARG A 21 -7.15 -6.55 -6.11
N ALA A 22 -6.61 -5.92 -5.07
CA ALA A 22 -6.30 -4.49 -5.08
C ALA A 22 -5.26 -4.15 -6.15
N ALA A 23 -4.20 -4.95 -6.27
CA ALA A 23 -3.18 -4.78 -7.31
C ALA A 23 -3.78 -4.88 -8.72
N ASP A 24 -4.62 -5.89 -8.98
CA ASP A 24 -5.25 -6.09 -10.30
C ASP A 24 -6.19 -4.92 -10.67
N LEU A 25 -6.86 -4.34 -9.68
CA LEU A 25 -7.82 -3.26 -9.89
C LEU A 25 -7.22 -1.87 -9.78
N LEU A 26 -5.94 -1.73 -9.40
CA LEU A 26 -5.39 -0.51 -8.80
C LEU A 26 -5.73 0.77 -9.57
N THR A 27 -5.48 0.80 -10.88
CA THR A 27 -5.77 1.96 -11.73
C THR A 27 -7.14 1.90 -12.41
N GLY A 28 -7.84 0.77 -12.29
CA GLY A 28 -9.13 0.53 -12.90
C GLY A 28 -10.29 1.31 -12.24
N PRO A 29 -11.42 1.48 -12.96
CA PRO A 29 -12.60 2.17 -12.44
C PRO A 29 -13.33 1.36 -11.36
N ALA A 30 -13.22 0.03 -11.41
CA ALA A 30 -13.91 -0.88 -10.47
C ALA A 30 -13.35 -0.84 -9.04
N PHE A 31 -12.14 -0.30 -8.84
CA PHE A 31 -11.47 -0.30 -7.55
C PHE A 31 -12.34 0.34 -6.44
N MET A 32 -12.90 1.52 -6.68
CA MET A 32 -13.64 2.25 -5.65
C MET A 32 -14.95 1.56 -5.28
N ALA A 33 -15.63 0.92 -6.24
CA ALA A 33 -16.81 0.13 -5.97
C ALA A 33 -16.45 -1.08 -5.10
N TRP A 34 -15.40 -1.82 -5.48
CA TRP A 34 -14.90 -2.96 -4.73
C TRP A 34 -14.42 -2.58 -3.32
N ALA A 35 -13.64 -1.51 -3.18
CA ALA A 35 -13.13 -1.05 -1.89
C ALA A 35 -14.25 -0.65 -0.92
N ARG A 36 -15.34 -0.04 -1.41
CA ARG A 36 -16.51 0.27 -0.58
C ARG A 36 -17.16 -1.00 -0.04
N THR A 37 -17.43 -1.99 -0.89
CA THR A 37 -17.96 -3.29 -0.46
C THR A 37 -17.05 -3.96 0.56
N MET A 38 -15.73 -3.93 0.35
CA MET A 38 -14.77 -4.52 1.28
C MET A 38 -14.68 -3.78 2.62
N THR A 39 -14.93 -2.47 2.65
CA THR A 39 -14.97 -1.69 3.91
C THR A 39 -16.07 -2.21 4.83
N GLU A 40 -17.23 -2.57 4.28
CA GLU A 40 -18.34 -3.15 5.05
C GLU A 40 -17.99 -4.56 5.56
N VAL A 41 -17.36 -5.39 4.72
CA VAL A 41 -16.94 -6.76 5.07
C VAL A 41 -15.86 -6.78 6.15
N PHE A 42 -14.99 -5.78 6.20
CA PHE A 42 -13.85 -5.71 7.13
C PHE A 42 -14.06 -4.79 8.34
N ALA A 43 -15.30 -4.33 8.57
CA ALA A 43 -15.60 -3.34 9.61
C ALA A 43 -15.01 -3.68 10.99
N ASP A 44 -15.05 -4.95 11.39
CA ASP A 44 -14.53 -5.44 12.68
C ASP A 44 -13.11 -6.05 12.60
N ARG A 45 -12.41 -5.83 11.49
CA ARG A 45 -11.07 -6.39 11.21
C ARG A 45 -10.08 -5.28 10.94
N ASP A 46 -9.58 -4.67 12.02
CA ASP A 46 -8.68 -3.50 11.99
C ASP A 46 -7.53 -3.64 11.00
N PHE A 47 -6.86 -4.80 10.99
CA PHE A 47 -5.74 -5.06 10.09
C PHE A 47 -6.14 -5.00 8.60
N LEU A 48 -7.27 -5.62 8.23
CA LEU A 48 -7.76 -5.62 6.85
C LEU A 48 -8.31 -4.25 6.45
N THR A 49 -8.96 -3.55 7.38
CA THR A 49 -9.41 -2.16 7.17
C THR A 49 -8.23 -1.23 6.94
N LEU A 50 -7.16 -1.33 7.74
CA LEU A 50 -5.94 -0.56 7.52
C LEU A 50 -5.31 -0.89 6.17
N ARG A 51 -5.17 -2.18 5.84
CA ARG A 51 -4.59 -2.61 4.56
C ARG A 51 -5.38 -2.08 3.36
N LEU A 52 -6.71 -2.09 3.42
CA LEU A 52 -7.57 -1.55 2.36
C LEU A 52 -7.43 -0.02 2.20
N ARG A 53 -7.31 0.72 3.32
CA ARG A 53 -7.03 2.16 3.30
C ARG A 53 -5.69 2.46 2.64
N GLU A 54 -4.66 1.70 2.98
CA GLU A 54 -3.33 1.83 2.38
C GLU A 54 -3.34 1.53 0.88
N TRP A 55 -4.08 0.53 0.41
CA TRP A 55 -4.28 0.30 -1.02
C TRP A 55 -5.00 1.46 -1.72
N THR A 56 -5.96 2.08 -1.04
CA THR A 56 -6.66 3.26 -1.57
C THR A 56 -5.71 4.45 -1.69
N LEU A 57 -4.78 4.62 -0.74
CA LEU A 57 -3.72 5.63 -0.83
C LEU A 57 -2.72 5.33 -1.96
N LEU A 58 -2.29 4.08 -2.12
CA LEU A 58 -1.44 3.66 -3.25
C LEU A 58 -2.10 4.00 -4.58
N ARG A 59 -3.42 3.79 -4.68
CA ARG A 59 -4.19 4.19 -5.87
C ARG A 59 -4.20 5.69 -6.09
N THR A 60 -4.40 6.49 -5.05
CA THR A 60 -4.35 7.96 -5.14
C THR A 60 -3.02 8.42 -5.73
N ILE A 61 -1.91 7.88 -5.23
CA ILE A 61 -0.56 8.17 -5.73
C ILE A 61 -0.41 7.69 -7.19
N ALA A 62 -0.81 6.44 -7.50
CA ALA A 62 -0.71 5.86 -8.85
C ALA A 62 -1.49 6.64 -9.92
N LEU A 63 -2.56 7.33 -9.53
CA LEU A 63 -3.34 8.19 -10.42
C LEU A 63 -2.87 9.64 -10.45
N GLY A 64 -1.75 9.96 -9.80
CA GLY A 64 -1.23 11.33 -9.70
C GLY A 64 -2.19 12.28 -8.96
N LYS A 65 -3.09 11.75 -8.13
CA LYS A 65 -4.00 12.57 -7.33
C LYS A 65 -3.27 13.12 -6.10
N PRO A 66 -3.70 14.29 -5.57
CA PRO A 66 -3.11 14.83 -4.35
C PRO A 66 -3.26 13.89 -3.15
N TRP A 67 -2.23 13.83 -2.31
CA TRP A 67 -2.15 13.08 -1.07
C TRP A 67 -1.42 13.92 -0.02
N ALA A 68 -1.69 13.71 1.27
CA ALA A 68 -0.98 14.43 2.33
C ALA A 68 0.34 13.73 2.67
N ALA A 69 1.39 14.49 2.97
CA ALA A 69 2.69 13.91 3.35
C ALA A 69 2.56 13.00 4.58
N GLU A 70 1.70 13.37 5.53
CA GLU A 70 1.43 12.59 6.73
C GLU A 70 0.78 11.23 6.43
N ASP A 71 -0.03 11.12 5.38
CA ASP A 71 -0.61 9.85 4.94
C ASP A 71 0.49 8.84 4.59
N LEU A 72 1.59 9.29 3.97
CA LEU A 72 2.71 8.41 3.60
C LEU A 72 3.63 8.11 4.78
N THR A 73 3.93 9.11 5.63
CA THR A 73 4.91 8.94 6.72
C THR A 73 4.35 8.17 7.91
N SER A 74 3.04 8.26 8.15
CA SER A 74 2.35 7.53 9.23
C SER A 74 1.93 6.11 8.84
N ALA A 75 1.84 5.81 7.55
CA ALA A 75 1.46 4.50 7.04
C ALA A 75 2.44 3.39 7.45
N SER A 76 1.97 2.14 7.32
CA SER A 76 2.73 0.96 7.75
C SER A 76 3.99 0.76 6.92
N ASP A 77 4.94 -0.01 7.48
CA ASP A 77 6.15 -0.42 6.75
C ASP A 77 5.80 -1.21 5.47
N TRP A 78 4.71 -1.98 5.48
CA TRP A 78 4.21 -2.64 4.27
C TRP A 78 3.88 -1.61 3.19
N PHE A 79 3.09 -0.57 3.51
CA PHE A 79 2.70 0.45 2.54
C PHE A 79 3.91 1.15 1.96
N GLN A 80 4.82 1.62 2.81
CA GLN A 80 5.99 2.38 2.35
C GLN A 80 6.93 1.51 1.49
N ARG A 81 7.04 0.21 1.80
CA ARG A 81 7.75 -0.75 0.94
C ARG A 81 7.04 -1.00 -0.38
N THR A 82 5.72 -1.13 -0.38
CA THR A 82 4.95 -1.32 -1.61
C THR A 82 5.05 -0.08 -2.51
N ALA A 83 4.88 1.13 -1.95
CA ALA A 83 5.00 2.40 -2.67
C ALA A 83 6.39 2.61 -3.31
N THR A 84 7.46 2.12 -2.67
CA THR A 84 8.83 2.20 -3.21
C THR A 84 9.16 1.14 -4.26
N THR A 85 8.37 0.08 -4.40
CA THR A 85 8.71 -1.06 -5.29
C THR A 85 7.72 -1.24 -6.44
N MET A 86 6.46 -0.85 -6.25
CA MET A 86 5.40 -1.05 -7.24
C MET A 86 5.48 0.01 -8.33
N ARG A 87 5.90 -0.39 -9.54
CA ARG A 87 6.10 0.52 -10.70
C ARG A 87 4.93 1.46 -10.98
N LEU A 88 3.69 0.97 -10.85
CA LEU A 88 2.48 1.78 -11.06
C LEU A 88 2.30 2.93 -10.06
N VAL A 89 3.01 2.90 -8.93
CA VAL A 89 2.90 3.85 -7.81
C VAL A 89 4.16 4.73 -7.67
N VAL A 90 5.18 4.50 -8.50
CA VAL A 90 6.45 5.23 -8.41
C VAL A 90 6.22 6.71 -8.82
N SER A 91 6.05 7.57 -7.81
CA SER A 91 6.04 9.03 -7.94
C SER A 91 7.36 9.59 -7.38
N PRO A 92 8.09 10.43 -8.12
CA PRO A 92 9.31 11.07 -7.61
C PRO A 92 9.09 11.85 -6.31
N GLU A 93 7.94 12.50 -6.15
CA GLU A 93 7.57 13.24 -4.95
C GLU A 93 7.39 12.30 -3.76
N ALA A 94 6.64 11.21 -3.94
CA ALA A 94 6.44 10.19 -2.91
C ALA A 94 7.77 9.51 -2.52
N LEU A 95 8.62 9.19 -3.50
CA LEU A 95 9.93 8.62 -3.26
C LEU A 95 10.86 9.60 -2.52
N SER A 96 10.83 10.88 -2.87
CA SER A 96 11.65 11.90 -2.18
C SER A 96 11.25 12.01 -0.72
N LEU A 97 9.95 12.06 -0.43
CA LEU A 97 9.44 12.07 0.94
C LEU A 97 9.83 10.79 1.70
N LEU A 98 9.69 9.61 1.09
CA LEU A 98 10.03 8.34 1.73
C LEU A 98 11.55 8.15 1.90
N ALA A 99 12.38 8.74 1.05
CA ALA A 99 13.83 8.74 1.19
C ALA A 99 14.26 9.53 2.43
N GLU A 100 13.60 10.66 2.71
CA GLU A 100 13.89 11.50 3.88
C GLU A 100 13.26 10.94 5.16
N ARG A 101 11.96 10.61 5.11
CA ARG A 101 11.12 10.38 6.29
C ARG A 101 10.54 8.98 6.41
N GLY A 102 10.94 8.06 5.54
CA GLY A 102 10.51 6.67 5.59
C GLY A 102 10.75 6.06 6.98
N ARG A 103 9.80 5.26 7.45
CA ARG A 103 9.75 4.70 8.81
C ARG A 103 10.99 3.86 9.13
N THR A 104 11.53 3.16 8.14
CA THR A 104 12.71 2.30 8.31
C THR A 104 13.86 2.76 7.42
N ARG A 105 15.10 2.50 7.86
CA ARG A 105 16.30 2.74 7.04
C ARG A 105 16.24 2.00 5.71
N ARG A 106 15.61 0.82 5.67
CA ARG A 106 15.42 0.03 4.44
C ARG A 106 14.51 0.76 3.45
N VAL A 107 13.38 1.31 3.91
CA VAL A 107 12.47 2.13 3.08
C VAL A 107 13.22 3.35 2.55
N ARG A 108 13.88 4.11 3.42
CA ARG A 108 14.64 5.31 3.01
C ARG A 108 15.66 5.00 1.93
N ASN A 109 16.49 3.99 2.15
CA ASN A 109 17.50 3.55 1.19
C ASN A 109 16.92 3.01 -0.12
N ALA A 110 15.77 2.33 -0.08
CA ALA A 110 15.11 1.83 -1.28
C ALA A 110 14.56 3.01 -2.11
N ALA A 111 13.92 3.98 -1.46
CA ALA A 111 13.41 5.17 -2.12
C ALA A 111 14.52 6.00 -2.78
N SER A 112 15.64 6.25 -2.08
CA SER A 112 16.81 6.95 -2.66
C SER A 112 17.36 6.25 -3.89
N ARG A 113 17.41 4.90 -3.88
CA ARG A 113 17.90 4.14 -5.05
C ARG A 113 16.96 4.24 -6.24
N GLN A 114 15.64 4.25 -6.01
CA GLN A 114 14.66 4.42 -7.09
C GLN A 114 14.74 5.82 -7.70
N LEU A 115 14.93 6.87 -6.88
CA LEU A 115 15.18 8.23 -7.38
C LEU A 115 16.44 8.34 -8.25
N GLN A 116 17.47 7.58 -7.91
CA GLN A 116 18.73 7.52 -8.67
C GLN A 116 18.63 6.67 -9.94
N ARG A 117 17.56 5.87 -10.09
CA ARG A 117 17.29 5.03 -11.28
C ARG A 117 15.93 5.42 -11.88
N PRO A 118 15.79 6.65 -12.40
CA PRO A 118 14.51 7.11 -12.94
C PRO A 118 14.01 6.27 -14.12
N ASP A 119 14.88 5.54 -14.84
CA ASP A 119 14.49 4.68 -15.95
C ASP A 119 15.52 3.58 -16.21
N GLN A 120 15.21 2.34 -15.84
CA GLN A 120 15.79 1.19 -16.54
C GLN A 120 14.67 0.18 -16.79
N PRO A 121 14.12 0.12 -18.02
CA PRO A 121 13.24 -0.98 -18.39
C PRO A 121 14.05 -2.28 -18.33
N ASN A 122 13.48 -3.29 -17.68
CA ASN A 122 13.93 -4.68 -17.81
C ASN A 122 13.26 -5.26 -19.05
#